data_AF-A0A2K3J2A8-F1
#
_entry.id   AF-A0A2K3J2A8-F1
#
_cell.length_a   1.000
_cell.length_b   1.000
_cell.length_c   1.000
_cell.angle_alpha   90.00
_cell.angle_beta   90.00
_cell.angle_gamma   90.00
#
_symmetry.space_group_name_H-M   'P 1'
#
loop_
_entity.id
_entity.type
_entity.pdbx_description
1 polymer ?
#
loop_
_entity_poly.entity_id
_entity_poly.type
_entity_poly.pdbx_seq_one_letter_code
_entity_poly.pdbx_strand_id
1 'polypeptide(L)'
;MKKILTILIVSILIFSGLGASALSKEKKELQKNETINFSEPISIDQENYIQIKLDQTSEQLMKTGKPMLPKLTKVYTFPFGTKITDVKVT
;
A
#
# COMPACT_ATOMS: atom_id res chain seq x y z
N MET A 1 37.17 -26.74 38.26
CA MET A 1 37.44 -25.81 37.13
C MET A 1 36.87 -26.31 35.78
N LYS A 2 37.00 -27.59 35.42
CA LYS A 2 36.47 -28.13 34.14
C LYS A 2 34.94 -28.01 33.97
N LYS A 3 34.17 -28.25 35.04
CA LYS A 3 32.69 -28.15 35.03
C LYS A 3 32.19 -26.72 34.73
N ILE A 4 32.86 -25.71 35.28
CA ILE A 4 32.54 -24.29 35.06
C ILE A 4 32.86 -23.89 33.63
N LEU A 5 33.98 -24.38 33.08
CA LEU A 5 34.36 -24.16 31.69
C LEU A 5 33.33 -24.75 30.73
N THR A 6 32.83 -25.96 31.01
CA THR A 6 31.78 -26.59 30.21
C THR A 6 30.48 -25.78 30.22
N ILE A 7 30.05 -25.29 31.38
CA ILE A 7 28.83 -24.46 31.51
C ILE A 7 28.97 -23.17 30.70
N LEU A 8 30.13 -22.52 30.76
CA LEU A 8 30.40 -21.27 30.05
C LEU A 8 30.36 -21.44 28.52
N ILE A 9 30.92 -22.55 28.01
CA ILE A 9 30.88 -22.88 26.58
C ILE A 9 29.44 -23.12 26.10
N VAL A 10 28.65 -23.86 26.87
CA VAL A 10 27.23 -24.13 26.54
C VAL A 10 26.42 -22.84 26.55
N SER A 11 26.63 -21.95 27.53
CA SER A 11 25.95 -20.66 27.58
C SER A 11 26.28 -19.78 26.37
N ILE A 12 27.55 -19.68 25.97
CA ILE A 12 27.95 -18.92 24.78
C ILE A 12 27.29 -19.49 23.53
N LEU A 13 27.21 -20.82 23.41
CA LEU A 13 26.58 -21.46 22.27
C LEU A 13 25.09 -21.12 22.17
N ILE A 14 24.36 -21.18 23.30
CA ILE A 14 22.93 -20.87 23.35
C ILE A 14 22.67 -19.38 23.07
N PHE A 15 23.45 -18.47 23.66
CA PHE A 15 23.30 -17.03 23.44
C PHE A 15 23.70 -16.60 22.02
N SER A 16 24.65 -17.29 21.38
CA SER A 16 25.04 -17.00 19.99
C SER A 16 23.94 -17.30 18.97
N GLY A 17 23.07 -18.29 19.24
CA GLY A 17 21.96 -18.63 18.35
C GLY A 17 20.84 -17.59 18.34
N LEU A 18 20.65 -16.87 19.45
CA LEU A 18 19.56 -15.88 19.59
C LEU A 18 19.80 -14.60 18.78
N GLY A 19 21.06 -14.28 18.44
CA GLY A 19 21.39 -13.10 17.62
C GLY A 19 21.09 -13.27 16.12
N ALA A 20 21.08 -14.51 15.62
CA ALA A 20 20.90 -14.80 14.19
C ALA A 20 19.44 -14.69 13.72
N SER A 21 18.45 -14.92 14.60
CA SER A 21 17.03 -14.86 14.25
C SER A 21 16.49 -13.42 14.18
N ALA A 22 17.08 -12.48 14.92
CA ALA A 22 16.68 -11.07 14.91
C ALA A 22 17.12 -10.30 13.65
N LEU A 23 18.03 -10.88 12.86
CA LEU A 23 18.55 -10.29 11.62
C LEU A 23 17.90 -10.88 10.36
N SER A 24 16.80 -11.63 10.50
CA SER A 24 15.85 -11.74 9.41
C SER A 24 15.30 -10.35 9.14
N LYS A 25 15.98 -9.57 8.30
CA LYS A 25 15.35 -8.50 7.54
C LYS A 25 14.26 -9.18 6.73
N GLU A 26 13.09 -9.35 7.33
CA GLU A 26 11.86 -9.30 6.55
C GLU A 26 12.07 -8.09 5.64
N LYS A 27 12.07 -8.34 4.33
CA LYS A 27 12.02 -7.26 3.35
C LYS A 27 10.73 -6.52 3.70
N LYS A 28 10.84 -5.47 4.51
CA LYS A 28 9.76 -4.52 4.74
C LYS A 28 9.48 -3.95 3.37
N GLU A 29 8.55 -4.56 2.65
CA GLU A 29 7.96 -3.96 1.48
C GLU A 29 7.40 -2.62 1.95
N LEU A 30 7.95 -1.53 1.41
CA LEU A 30 7.49 -0.20 1.72
C LEU A 30 6.12 -0.06 1.08
N GLN A 31 5.06 -0.20 1.87
CA GLN A 31 3.68 -0.06 1.43
C GLN A 31 3.16 1.32 1.81
N LYS A 32 2.51 1.98 0.84
CA LYS A 32 1.75 3.21 1.06
C LYS A 32 0.27 2.90 0.96
N ASN A 33 -0.42 2.95 2.10
CA ASN A 33 -1.85 2.71 2.18
C ASN A 33 -2.59 4.05 2.27
N GLU A 34 -3.66 4.17 1.49
CA GLU A 34 -4.55 5.33 1.54
C GLU A 34 -6.01 4.88 1.37
N THR A 35 -6.89 5.47 2.17
CA THR A 35 -8.33 5.32 2.02
C THR A 35 -8.89 6.52 1.26
N ILE A 36 -9.61 6.26 0.18
CA ILE A 36 -10.30 7.29 -0.59
C ILE A 36 -11.78 7.18 -0.24
N ASN A 37 -12.29 8.20 0.45
CA ASN A 37 -13.72 8.33 0.74
C ASN A 37 -14.36 9.16 -0.36
N PHE A 38 -15.50 8.70 -0.88
CA PHE A 38 -16.29 9.42 -1.86
C PHE A 38 -17.57 9.95 -1.21
N SER A 39 -17.99 11.16 -1.59
CA SER A 39 -19.34 11.66 -1.28
C SER A 39 -20.40 10.83 -2.02
N GLU A 40 -21.66 10.98 -1.61
CA GLU A 40 -22.77 10.40 -2.37
C GLU A 40 -22.82 11.04 -3.78
N PRO A 41 -22.95 10.23 -4.85
CA PRO A 41 -23.06 10.75 -6.21
C PRO A 41 -24.42 11.42 -6.43
N ILE A 42 -24.40 12.58 -7.08
CA ILE A 42 -25.61 13.31 -7.45
C ILE A 42 -25.98 12.92 -8.88
N SER A 43 -27.21 12.43 -9.07
CA SER A 43 -27.77 12.20 -10.40
C SER A 43 -28.52 13.44 -10.86
N ILE A 44 -28.18 13.92 -12.04
CA ILE A 44 -28.81 15.08 -12.66
C ILE A 44 -29.46 14.59 -13.95
N ASP A 45 -30.79 14.56 -13.97
CA ASP A 45 -31.54 14.22 -15.18
C ASP A 45 -31.37 15.34 -16.21
N GLN A 46 -30.89 14.96 -17.38
CA GLN A 46 -30.91 15.77 -18.60
C GLN A 46 -31.95 15.17 -19.54
N GLU A 47 -32.41 15.94 -20.52
CA GLU A 47 -33.52 15.51 -21.40
C GLU A 47 -33.28 14.15 -22.08
N ASN A 48 -32.03 13.80 -22.38
CA ASN A 48 -31.67 12.61 -23.15
C ASN A 48 -30.70 11.65 -22.44
N TYR A 49 -30.22 12.00 -21.24
CA TYR A 49 -29.25 11.21 -20.50
C TYR A 49 -29.25 11.59 -19.02
N ILE A 50 -28.63 10.76 -18.18
CA ILE A 50 -28.40 11.08 -16.77
C ILE A 50 -26.94 11.43 -16.59
N GLN A 51 -26.67 12.60 -16.01
CA GLN A 51 -25.34 13.01 -15.62
C GLN A 51 -25.08 12.61 -14.17
N ILE A 52 -24.00 11.86 -13.93
CA ILE A 52 -23.53 11.55 -12.58
C ILE A 52 -22.44 12.56 -12.19
N LYS A 53 -22.67 13.31 -11.12
CA LYS A 53 -21.74 14.28 -10.56
C LYS A 53 -21.20 13.81 -9.21
N LEU A 54 -19.90 13.98 -9.01
CA LEU A 54 -19.22 13.66 -7.76
C LEU A 54 -18.28 14.82 -7.40
N ASP A 55 -18.51 15.46 -6.25
CA ASP A 55 -17.85 16.73 -5.90
C ASP A 55 -16.33 16.61 -5.76
N GLN A 56 -15.83 15.42 -5.44
CA GLN A 56 -14.41 15.13 -5.28
C GLN A 56 -13.73 14.67 -6.58
N THR A 57 -14.32 14.91 -7.76
CA THR A 57 -13.72 14.49 -9.04
C THR A 57 -13.14 15.66 -9.80
N SER A 58 -11.89 15.50 -10.21
CA SER A 58 -11.14 16.51 -10.95
C SER A 58 -11.36 16.39 -12.46
N GLU A 59 -11.80 15.22 -12.94
CA GLU A 59 -11.84 14.88 -14.36
C GLU A 59 -13.01 13.94 -14.67
N GLN A 60 -13.35 13.83 -15.96
CA GLN A 60 -14.30 12.85 -16.47
C GLN A 60 -13.57 11.83 -17.35
N LEU A 61 -13.85 10.55 -17.13
CA LEU A 61 -13.41 9.48 -18.01
C LEU A 61 -14.30 9.47 -19.24
N MET A 62 -13.74 9.90 -20.36
CA MET A 62 -14.41 9.94 -21.66
C MET A 62 -13.74 8.95 -22.61
N LYS A 63 -14.53 8.03 -23.16
CA LYS A 63 -14.12 7.16 -24.26
C LYS A 63 -15.23 7.12 -25.29
N THR A 64 -14.90 7.31 -26.57
CA THR A 64 -15.86 7.30 -27.68
C THR A 64 -16.72 6.03 -27.65
N GLY A 65 -18.03 6.21 -27.76
CA GLY A 65 -19.01 5.12 -27.71
C GLY A 65 -19.28 4.53 -26.32
N LYS A 66 -18.79 5.17 -25.24
CA LYS A 66 -19.02 4.75 -23.85
C LYS A 66 -19.64 5.89 -23.03
N PRO A 67 -20.38 5.57 -21.96
CA PRO A 67 -20.85 6.59 -21.03
C PRO A 67 -19.68 7.30 -20.38
N MET A 68 -19.87 8.60 -20.15
CA MET A 68 -18.93 9.42 -19.43
C MET A 68 -19.06 9.15 -17.93
N LEU A 69 -17.93 8.90 -17.26
CA LEU A 69 -17.91 8.59 -15.82
C LEU A 69 -17.06 9.61 -15.05
N PRO A 70 -17.46 10.00 -13.83
CA PRO A 70 -16.62 10.84 -12.97
C PRO A 70 -15.32 10.10 -12.60
N LYS A 71 -14.18 10.81 -12.59
CA LYS A 71 -12.84 10.26 -12.31
C LYS A 71 -12.08 11.16 -11.33
N LEU A 72 -11.51 10.56 -10.28
CA LEU A 72 -10.54 11.20 -9.40
C LEU A 72 -9.13 10.73 -9.76
N THR A 73 -8.24 11.67 -10.10
CA THR A 73 -6.80 11.38 -10.32
C THR A 73 -6.01 11.88 -9.12
N LYS A 74 -5.16 11.02 -8.53
CA LYS A 74 -4.23 11.40 -7.47
C LYS A 74 -2.81 11.00 -7.81
N VAL A 75 -1.87 11.91 -7.56
CA VAL A 75 -0.45 11.71 -7.85
C VAL A 75 0.30 11.45 -6.55
N TYR A 76 1.11 10.39 -6.54
CA TYR A 76 1.98 10.04 -5.42
C TYR A 76 3.44 10.17 -5.84
N THR A 77 4.20 10.94 -5.06
CA THR A 77 5.64 11.10 -5.27
C THR A 77 6.40 10.08 -4.42
N PHE A 78 7.32 9.37 -5.05
CA PHE A 78 8.21 8.41 -4.40
C PHE A 78 9.68 8.81 -4.61
N PRO A 79 10.59 8.45 -3.68
CA PRO A 79 12.01 8.69 -3.85
C PRO A 79 12.56 8.05 -5.13
N PHE A 80 13.61 8.65 -5.69
CA PHE A 80 14.30 8.11 -6.85
C PHE A 80 14.78 6.67 -6.61
N GLY A 81 14.65 5.81 -7.62
CA GLY A 81 14.98 4.38 -7.52
C GLY A 81 13.86 3.50 -6.96
N THR A 82 12.71 4.08 -6.58
CA THR A 82 11.53 3.28 -6.20
C THR A 82 10.93 2.59 -7.42
N LYS A 83 10.64 1.30 -7.30
CA LYS A 83 9.89 0.52 -8.29
C LYS A 83 8.55 0.11 -7.70
N ILE A 84 7.46 0.51 -8.34
CA ILE A 84 6.10 0.06 -7.98
C ILE A 84 5.92 -1.35 -8.51
N THR A 85 5.75 -2.32 -7.61
CA THR A 85 5.53 -3.73 -7.96
C THR A 85 4.05 -4.04 -8.15
N ASP A 86 3.17 -3.40 -7.37
CA ASP A 86 1.75 -3.69 -7.37
C ASP A 86 0.91 -2.52 -6.84
N VAL A 87 -0.36 -2.49 -7.24
CA VAL A 87 -1.39 -1.58 -6.72
C VAL A 87 -2.63 -2.41 -6.40
N LYS A 88 -2.95 -2.54 -5.11
CA LYS A 88 -4.09 -3.32 -4.63
C LYS A 88 -5.19 -2.40 -4.11
N VAL A 89 -6.44 -2.75 -4.44
CA VAL A 89 -7.64 -2.18 -3.84
C VAL A 89 -8.23 -3.24 -2.93
N THR A 90 -8.57 -2.86 -1.69
CA THR A 90 -9.16 -3.74 -0.68
C THR A 90 -10.55 -3.24 -0.33
#